data_AF-A0A661R436-F1
#
_entry.id   AF-A0A661R436-F1
#
_cell.length_a   1.000
_cell.length_b   1.000
_cell.length_c   1.000
_cell.angle_alpha   90.00
_cell.angle_beta   90.00
_cell.angle_gamma   90.00
#
_symmetry.space_group_name_H-M   'P 1'
#
loop_
_entity.id
_entity.type
_entity.pdbx_description
1 polymer ?
#
loop_
_entity_poly.entity_id
_entity_poly.type
_entity_poly.pdbx_seq_one_letter_code
_entity_poly.pdbx_strand_id
1 'polypeptide(L)'
;SILKALGVLDTLVGVTHKKDYWTIDEVVKGMDSGRIAYIGESNAIDFEKLKTIEPDLILTWDACAISMINELDIPVVITTTGEAMDLDTRMRFAKFLAIFFSREKEADEYVARVKNAIKSVSNSALDPVLDKGLRPKVIWGDIYEKRVLVEPGNSWAAEMVELAGGDYLFDDIRGAS
;
A
#
# COMPACT_ATOMS: atom_id res chain seq x y z
N SER A 1 0.02 7.91 2.69
CA SER A 1 1.21 7.44 1.94
C SER A 1 2.35 7.20 2.92
N ILE A 2 3.11 6.12 2.71
CA ILE A 2 4.31 5.79 3.51
C ILE A 2 5.40 6.86 3.32
N LEU A 3 5.61 7.37 2.11
CA LEU A 3 6.60 8.44 1.86
C LEU A 3 6.31 9.71 2.70
N LYS A 4 5.02 10.04 2.87
CA LYS A 4 4.60 11.12 3.77
C LYS A 4 4.93 10.82 5.23
N ALA A 5 4.69 9.58 5.68
CA ALA A 5 5.01 9.16 7.03
C ALA A 5 6.52 9.16 7.32
N LEU A 6 7.34 8.88 6.31
CA LEU A 6 8.80 8.93 6.38
C LEU A 6 9.37 10.36 6.18
N GLY A 7 8.52 11.34 5.86
CA GLY A 7 8.94 12.73 5.66
C GLY A 7 9.80 12.95 4.41
N VAL A 8 9.56 12.18 3.34
CA VAL A 8 10.37 12.18 2.10
C VAL A 8 9.52 12.40 0.85
N LEU A 9 8.31 12.94 1.01
CA LEU A 9 7.38 13.14 -0.11
C LEU A 9 7.85 14.22 -1.12
N ASP A 10 8.79 15.06 -0.71
CA ASP A 10 9.49 16.02 -1.55
C ASP A 10 10.37 15.35 -2.63
N THR A 11 10.84 14.12 -2.37
CA THR A 11 11.61 13.31 -3.34
C THR A 11 10.75 12.72 -4.46
N LEU A 12 9.42 12.72 -4.32
CA LEU A 12 8.51 12.22 -5.35
C LEU A 12 8.51 13.18 -6.54
N VAL A 13 8.87 12.67 -7.72
CA VAL A 13 8.94 13.44 -8.98
C VAL A 13 7.98 12.93 -10.06
N GLY A 14 7.41 11.73 -9.90
CA GLY A 14 6.53 11.11 -10.90
C GLY A 14 5.46 10.21 -10.28
N VAL A 15 4.28 10.16 -10.90
CA VAL A 15 3.15 9.33 -10.47
C VAL A 15 2.38 8.75 -11.65
N THR A 16 1.76 7.58 -11.44
CA THR A 16 0.98 6.88 -12.46
C THR A 16 -0.52 7.09 -12.38
N HIS A 17 -1.00 7.93 -11.47
CA HIS A 17 -2.42 8.28 -11.37
C HIS A 17 -2.63 9.76 -11.63
N LYS A 18 -3.75 10.09 -12.29
CA LYS A 18 -4.17 11.46 -12.53
C LYS A 18 -4.46 12.20 -11.22
N LYS A 19 -4.36 13.53 -11.28
CA LYS A 19 -4.45 14.43 -10.12
C LYS A 19 -5.72 14.22 -9.27
N ASP A 20 -6.84 13.94 -9.91
CA ASP A 20 -8.15 13.71 -9.29
C ASP A 20 -8.24 12.45 -8.43
N TYR A 21 -7.30 11.50 -8.58
CA TYR A 21 -7.18 10.33 -7.72
C TYR A 21 -6.44 10.61 -6.41
N TRP A 22 -5.72 11.73 -6.31
CA TRP A 22 -4.87 12.01 -5.15
C TRP A 22 -5.62 12.74 -4.05
N THR A 23 -5.61 12.15 -2.85
CA THR A 23 -6.15 12.75 -1.62
C THR A 23 -5.09 13.38 -0.72
N ILE A 24 -3.84 13.42 -1.20
CA ILE A 24 -2.69 13.97 -0.46
C ILE A 24 -2.37 15.34 -1.03
N ASP A 25 -2.70 16.40 -0.29
CA ASP A 25 -2.55 17.79 -0.72
C ASP A 25 -1.14 18.12 -1.24
N GLU A 26 -0.09 17.60 -0.61
CA GLU A 26 1.29 17.83 -1.04
C GLU A 26 1.61 17.21 -2.41
N VAL A 27 0.95 16.10 -2.75
CA VAL A 27 1.05 15.49 -4.09
C VAL A 27 0.29 16.34 -5.09
N VAL A 28 -0.96 16.73 -4.78
CA VAL A 28 -1.78 17.58 -5.64
C VAL A 28 -1.06 18.89 -5.95
N LYS A 29 -0.52 19.57 -4.93
CA LYS A 29 0.28 20.80 -5.09
C LYS A 29 1.56 20.57 -5.89
N GLY A 30 2.23 19.43 -5.69
CA GLY A 30 3.39 19.06 -6.48
C GLY A 30 3.07 18.86 -7.96
N MET A 31 1.91 18.29 -8.27
CA MET A 31 1.43 18.15 -9.65
C MET A 31 1.04 19.52 -10.25
N ASP A 32 0.36 20.37 -9.48
CA ASP A 32 -0.02 21.72 -9.92
C ASP A 32 1.20 22.61 -10.21
N SER A 33 2.28 22.47 -9.43
CA SER A 33 3.51 23.22 -9.64
C SER A 33 4.45 22.61 -10.68
N GLY A 34 4.11 21.46 -11.25
CA GLY A 34 4.98 20.71 -12.16
C GLY A 34 6.17 19.99 -11.52
N ARG A 35 6.26 19.95 -10.18
CA ARG A 35 7.29 19.19 -9.45
C ARG A 35 7.08 17.67 -9.56
N ILE A 36 5.81 17.25 -9.60
CA ILE A 36 5.41 15.85 -9.78
C ILE A 36 4.77 15.70 -11.15
N ALA A 37 5.37 14.92 -12.04
CA ALA A 37 4.82 14.63 -13.34
C ALA A 37 3.83 13.46 -13.30
N TYR A 38 2.72 13.59 -14.03
CA TYR A 38 1.90 12.43 -14.39
C TYR A 38 2.54 11.73 -15.60
N ILE A 39 2.99 10.49 -15.41
CA ILE A 39 3.73 9.71 -16.41
C ILE A 39 2.87 8.67 -17.12
N GLY A 40 1.54 8.80 -17.09
CA GLY A 40 0.62 7.80 -17.66
C GLY A 40 0.22 6.73 -16.64
N GLU A 41 -0.81 5.94 -16.96
CA GLU A 41 -1.25 4.83 -16.09
C GLU A 41 -0.22 3.70 -16.10
N SER A 42 -0.22 2.84 -15.07
CA SER A 42 0.77 1.77 -14.91
C SER A 42 0.87 0.81 -16.11
N ASN A 43 -0.20 0.65 -16.90
CA ASN A 43 -0.22 -0.18 -18.11
C ASN A 43 0.11 0.59 -19.41
N ALA A 44 0.34 1.89 -19.33
CA ALA A 44 0.54 2.78 -20.47
C ALA A 44 1.44 3.98 -20.06
N ILE A 45 2.66 3.66 -19.61
CA ILE A 45 3.65 4.65 -19.18
C ILE A 45 4.16 5.48 -20.36
N ASP A 46 4.29 6.79 -20.16
CA ASP A 46 4.90 7.76 -21.08
C ASP A 46 6.41 7.82 -20.84
N PHE A 47 7.16 7.07 -21.65
CA PHE A 47 8.61 6.94 -21.54
C PHE A 47 9.38 8.24 -21.77
N GLU A 48 8.87 9.13 -22.61
CA GLU A 48 9.53 10.41 -22.88
C GLU A 48 9.42 11.34 -21.68
N LYS A 49 8.26 11.35 -21.00
CA LYS A 49 8.13 12.05 -19.71
C LYS A 49 8.97 11.40 -18.61
N LEU A 50 9.01 10.06 -18.55
CA LEU A 50 9.82 9.36 -17.56
C LEU A 50 11.31 9.70 -17.70
N LYS A 51 11.83 9.76 -18.94
CA LYS A 51 13.20 10.25 -19.22
C LYS A 51 13.38 11.70 -18.80
N THR A 52 12.39 12.56 -19.07
CA THR A 52 12.48 14.00 -18.78
C THR A 52 12.60 14.30 -17.29
N ILE A 53 11.96 13.50 -16.42
CA ILE A 53 12.02 13.71 -14.97
C ILE A 53 13.22 13.03 -14.29
N GLU A 54 14.03 12.28 -15.04
CA GLU A 54 15.30 11.65 -14.60
C GLU A 54 15.24 11.08 -13.17
N PRO A 55 14.36 10.09 -12.87
CA PRO A 55 14.21 9.60 -11.51
C PRO A 55 15.39 8.70 -11.12
N ASP A 56 15.86 8.82 -9.88
CA ASP A 56 16.95 7.98 -9.35
C ASP A 56 16.51 6.53 -9.06
N LEU A 57 15.20 6.32 -8.83
CA LEU A 57 14.62 5.02 -8.46
C LEU A 57 13.16 4.95 -8.89
N ILE A 58 12.75 3.81 -9.43
CA ILE A 58 11.35 3.51 -9.73
C ILE A 58 10.84 2.42 -8.78
N LEU A 59 9.75 2.72 -8.08
CA LEU A 59 8.99 1.75 -7.28
C LEU A 59 7.78 1.30 -8.09
N THR A 60 7.66 0.01 -8.38
CA THR A 60 6.53 -0.54 -9.13
C THR A 60 6.04 -1.86 -8.55
N TRP A 61 4.75 -2.14 -8.71
CA TRP A 61 4.16 -3.43 -8.37
C TRP A 61 4.21 -4.41 -9.56
N ASP A 62 4.41 -3.90 -10.78
CA ASP A 62 4.40 -4.67 -12.02
C ASP A 62 5.82 -5.07 -12.45
N ALA A 63 6.12 -6.37 -12.37
CA ALA A 63 7.39 -6.93 -12.82
C ALA A 63 7.58 -6.82 -14.34
N CYS A 64 6.50 -6.74 -15.13
CA CYS A 64 6.59 -6.55 -16.58
C CYS A 64 7.16 -5.17 -16.95
N ALA A 65 7.09 -4.19 -16.03
CA ALA A 65 7.70 -2.87 -16.26
C ALA A 65 9.24 -2.92 -16.25
N ILE A 66 9.87 -3.93 -15.62
CA ILE A 66 11.34 -4.01 -15.48
C ILE A 66 12.02 -4.09 -16.84
N SER A 67 11.57 -4.97 -17.73
CA SER A 67 12.22 -5.14 -19.05
C SER A 67 12.18 -3.85 -19.87
N MET A 68 11.09 -3.10 -19.75
CA MET A 68 10.86 -1.85 -20.47
C MET A 68 11.65 -0.68 -19.88
N ILE A 69 11.88 -0.69 -18.57
CA ILE A 69 12.65 0.34 -17.85
C ILE A 69 14.16 0.05 -17.87
N ASN A 70 14.58 -1.22 -18.00
CA ASN A 70 16.00 -1.59 -18.08
C ASN A 70 16.76 -0.85 -19.21
N GLU A 71 16.06 -0.45 -20.27
CA GLU A 71 16.65 0.36 -21.35
C GLU A 71 17.03 1.79 -20.91
N LEU A 72 16.49 2.27 -19.80
CA LEU A 72 16.72 3.62 -19.26
C LEU A 72 17.87 3.68 -18.24
N ASP A 73 18.48 2.55 -17.87
CA ASP A 73 19.52 2.45 -16.83
C ASP A 73 19.09 3.03 -15.46
N ILE A 74 17.78 3.04 -15.19
CA ILE A 74 17.21 3.49 -13.92
C ILE A 74 16.95 2.27 -13.01
N PRO A 75 17.43 2.26 -11.76
CA PRO A 75 17.12 1.19 -10.81
C PRO A 75 15.61 1.04 -10.60
N VAL A 76 15.13 -0.21 -10.60
CA VAL A 76 13.72 -0.56 -10.37
C VAL A 76 13.59 -1.50 -9.19
N VAL A 77 12.65 -1.21 -8.29
CA VAL A 77 12.32 -2.05 -7.14
C VAL A 77 10.87 -2.50 -7.23
N ILE A 78 10.68 -3.81 -7.16
CA ILE A 78 9.34 -4.42 -7.07
C ILE A 78 8.81 -4.33 -5.65
N THR A 79 7.61 -3.80 -5.51
CA THR A 79 6.93 -3.57 -4.22
C THR A 79 5.83 -4.59 -3.93
N THR A 80 5.67 -5.63 -4.74
CA THR A 80 4.72 -6.74 -4.54
C THR A 80 5.41 -7.96 -3.92
N THR A 81 4.61 -8.76 -3.22
CA THR A 81 5.02 -10.02 -2.60
C THR A 81 4.25 -11.18 -3.23
N GLY A 82 4.84 -12.38 -3.23
CA GLY A 82 4.19 -13.59 -3.81
C GLY A 82 3.15 -14.26 -2.91
N GLU A 83 3.04 -13.84 -1.64
CA GLU A 83 1.99 -14.26 -0.71
C GLU A 83 1.19 -13.04 -0.24
N ALA A 84 -0.06 -13.26 0.18
CA ALA A 84 -0.89 -12.24 0.80
C ALA A 84 -0.17 -11.67 2.03
N MET A 85 -0.09 -10.33 2.10
CA MET A 85 0.54 -9.69 3.24
C MET A 85 -0.40 -9.71 4.44
N ASP A 86 0.08 -10.28 5.55
CA ASP A 86 -0.50 -10.03 6.86
C ASP A 86 -0.36 -8.55 7.26
N LEU A 87 -1.09 -8.13 8.30
CA LEU A 87 -1.13 -6.75 8.74
C LEU A 87 0.25 -6.27 9.22
N ASP A 88 1.03 -7.13 9.88
CA ASP A 88 2.38 -6.80 10.36
C ASP A 88 3.33 -6.52 9.21
N THR A 89 3.33 -7.36 8.18
CA THR A 89 4.12 -7.23 6.95
C THR A 89 3.73 -5.97 6.21
N ARG A 90 2.42 -5.72 6.04
CA ARG A 90 1.91 -4.50 5.41
C ARG A 90 2.37 -3.24 6.15
N MET A 91 2.38 -3.26 7.49
CA MET A 91 2.90 -2.15 8.29
C MET A 91 4.42 -2.00 8.15
N ARG A 92 5.17 -3.11 8.20
CA ARG A 92 6.63 -3.14 8.10
C ARG A 92 7.16 -2.79 6.72
N PHE A 93 6.32 -2.76 5.69
CA PHE A 93 6.70 -2.25 4.37
C PHE A 93 7.28 -0.82 4.45
N ALA A 94 6.87 -0.03 5.45
CA ALA A 94 7.50 1.27 5.73
C ALA A 94 8.99 1.17 6.07
N LYS A 95 9.42 0.11 6.77
CA LYS A 95 10.82 -0.14 7.10
C LYS A 95 11.64 -0.50 5.87
N PHE A 96 11.05 -1.26 4.94
CA PHE A 96 11.68 -1.57 3.65
C PHE A 96 11.96 -0.29 2.86
N LEU A 97 10.94 0.57 2.71
CA LEU A 97 11.10 1.84 2.00
C LEU A 97 12.08 2.79 2.69
N ALA A 98 12.13 2.78 4.02
CA ALA A 98 12.97 3.69 4.79
C ALA A 98 14.47 3.55 4.55
N ILE A 99 14.94 2.36 4.17
CA ILE A 99 16.36 2.09 3.87
C ILE A 99 16.83 2.98 2.70
N PHE A 100 15.99 3.19 1.69
CA PHE A 100 16.31 4.02 0.53
C PHE A 100 16.50 5.50 0.87
N PHE A 101 15.96 5.95 2.01
CA PHE A 101 15.96 7.37 2.40
C PHE A 101 16.69 7.65 3.72
N SER A 102 17.29 6.63 4.35
CA SER A 102 17.87 6.73 5.70
C SER A 102 16.86 7.27 6.73
N ARG A 103 15.66 6.68 6.74
CA ARG A 103 14.51 7.05 7.59
C ARG A 103 14.03 5.91 8.49
N GLU A 104 14.94 5.02 8.90
CA GLU A 104 14.61 3.79 9.64
C GLU A 104 13.93 4.11 10.98
N LYS A 105 14.36 5.20 11.63
CA LYS A 105 13.76 5.67 12.89
C LYS A 105 12.31 6.11 12.69
N GLU A 106 12.03 6.92 11.66
CA GLU A 106 10.69 7.39 11.33
C GLU A 106 9.77 6.22 10.95
N ALA A 107 10.32 5.18 10.30
CA ALA A 107 9.60 3.96 10.00
C ALA A 107 9.23 3.18 11.26
N ASP A 108 10.16 3.05 12.21
CA ASP A 108 9.89 2.40 13.51
C ASP A 108 8.81 3.13 14.28
N GLU A 109 8.89 4.46 14.34
CA GLU A 109 7.88 5.33 14.97
C GLU A 109 6.52 5.19 14.28
N TYR A 110 6.49 5.17 12.94
CA TYR A 110 5.27 4.94 12.16
C TYR A 110 4.64 3.59 12.48
N VAL A 111 5.42 2.50 12.42
CA VAL A 111 4.93 1.15 12.71
C VAL A 111 4.40 1.05 14.13
N ALA A 112 5.12 1.60 15.11
CA ALA A 112 4.68 1.61 16.51
C ALA A 112 3.36 2.39 16.67
N ARG A 113 3.23 3.56 16.04
CA ARG A 113 2.02 4.38 16.09
C ARG A 113 0.82 3.65 15.49
N VAL A 114 0.99 3.02 14.32
CA VAL A 114 -0.10 2.29 13.64
C VAL A 114 -0.52 1.07 14.47
N LYS A 115 0.43 0.30 15.01
CA LYS A 115 0.13 -0.82 15.92
C LYS A 115 -0.66 -0.39 17.15
N ASN A 116 -0.25 0.72 17.78
CA ASN A 116 -0.96 1.25 18.94
C ASN A 116 -2.38 1.71 18.59
N ALA A 117 -2.57 2.35 17.43
CA ALA A 117 -3.88 2.75 16.96
C ALA A 117 -4.79 1.54 16.71
N ILE A 118 -4.29 0.51 16.03
CA ILE A 118 -5.03 -0.75 15.80
C ILE A 118 -5.43 -1.39 17.13
N LYS A 119 -4.49 -1.50 18.07
CA LYS A 119 -4.77 -2.05 19.41
C LYS A 119 -5.83 -1.25 20.16
N SER A 120 -5.76 0.08 20.11
CA SER A 120 -6.74 0.96 20.74
C SER A 120 -8.14 0.77 20.16
N VAL A 121 -8.24 0.68 18.84
CA VAL A 121 -9.53 0.48 18.15
C VAL A 121 -10.07 -0.91 18.42
N SER A 122 -9.23 -1.95 18.32
CA SER A 122 -9.62 -3.35 18.59
C SER A 122 -10.16 -3.51 20.02
N ASN A 123 -9.47 -2.97 21.03
CA ASN A 123 -9.96 -3.01 22.41
C ASN A 123 -11.34 -2.35 22.55
N SER A 124 -11.57 -1.21 21.87
CA SER A 124 -12.85 -0.50 21.93
C SER A 124 -13.97 -1.23 21.15
N ALA A 125 -13.62 -1.96 20.10
CA ALA A 125 -14.55 -2.71 19.26
C ALA A 125 -14.97 -4.05 19.87
N LEU A 126 -14.10 -4.65 20.69
CA LEU A 126 -14.34 -5.96 21.29
C LEU A 126 -15.32 -5.89 22.46
N ASP A 127 -15.34 -4.81 23.24
CA ASP A 127 -16.20 -4.68 24.44
C ASP A 127 -17.70 -4.91 24.13
N PRO A 128 -18.32 -4.30 23.10
CA PRO A 128 -19.75 -4.48 22.83
C PRO A 128 -20.10 -5.79 22.11
N VAL A 129 -19.14 -6.37 21.39
CA VAL A 129 -19.29 -7.57 20.55
C VAL A 129 -19.20 -8.83 21.41
N LEU A 130 -18.23 -8.85 22.33
CA LEU A 130 -18.04 -9.92 23.31
C LEU A 130 -19.18 -9.96 24.34
N ASP A 131 -19.66 -8.80 24.80
CA ASP A 131 -20.78 -8.70 25.75
C ASP A 131 -22.10 -9.29 25.22
N LYS A 132 -22.27 -9.32 23.90
CA LYS A 132 -23.49 -9.84 23.24
C LYS A 132 -23.28 -11.22 22.60
N GLY A 133 -22.06 -11.76 22.61
CA GLY A 133 -21.72 -13.04 21.98
C GLY A 133 -21.94 -13.07 20.45
N LEU A 134 -22.01 -11.91 19.79
CA LEU A 134 -22.32 -11.82 18.36
C LEU A 134 -21.02 -11.70 17.56
N ARG A 135 -20.61 -12.76 16.86
CA ARG A 135 -19.50 -12.69 15.89
C ARG A 135 -20.06 -12.73 14.47
N PRO A 136 -20.22 -11.59 13.79
CA PRO A 136 -20.77 -11.56 12.45
C PRO A 136 -19.82 -12.24 11.46
N LYS A 137 -20.38 -13.01 10.52
CA LYS A 137 -19.62 -13.52 9.38
C LYS A 137 -19.36 -12.41 8.38
N VAL A 138 -18.10 -12.21 8.00
CA VAL A 138 -17.66 -11.12 7.11
C VAL A 138 -16.87 -11.68 5.95
N ILE A 139 -17.03 -11.08 4.77
CA ILE A 139 -16.19 -11.28 3.59
C ILE A 139 -15.54 -9.96 3.19
N TRP A 140 -14.33 -10.03 2.65
CA TRP A 140 -13.68 -8.94 1.96
C TRP A 140 -13.43 -9.36 0.53
N GLY A 141 -13.84 -8.54 -0.43
CA GLY A 141 -13.60 -8.87 -1.83
C GLY A 141 -13.91 -7.74 -2.78
N ASP A 142 -13.24 -7.80 -3.92
CA ASP A 142 -13.38 -6.87 -5.02
C ASP A 142 -14.28 -7.46 -6.12
N ILE A 143 -15.18 -6.64 -6.65
CA ILE A 143 -15.98 -7.00 -7.80
C ILE A 143 -15.19 -6.64 -9.06
N TYR A 144 -14.67 -7.64 -9.76
CA TYR A 144 -13.85 -7.46 -10.95
C TYR A 144 -14.31 -8.41 -12.06
N GLU A 145 -14.52 -7.89 -13.27
CA GLU A 145 -14.89 -8.68 -14.46
C GLU A 145 -15.99 -9.74 -14.22
N LYS A 146 -17.12 -9.36 -13.62
CA LYS A 146 -18.24 -10.26 -13.29
C LYS A 146 -17.89 -11.39 -12.30
N ARG A 147 -16.78 -11.28 -11.58
CA ARG A 147 -16.32 -12.18 -10.52
C ARG A 147 -16.21 -11.41 -9.20
N VAL A 148 -16.25 -12.14 -8.09
CA VAL A 148 -15.88 -11.61 -6.76
C VAL A 148 -14.55 -12.25 -6.40
N LEU A 149 -13.50 -11.43 -6.33
CA LEU A 149 -12.18 -11.84 -5.86
C LEU A 149 -12.20 -11.66 -4.34
N VAL A 150 -11.93 -12.73 -3.60
CA VAL A 150 -11.96 -12.71 -2.13
C VAL A 150 -10.57 -12.92 -1.57
N GLU A 151 -10.26 -12.24 -0.48
CA GLU A 151 -8.97 -12.37 0.20
C GLU A 151 -8.91 -13.71 0.97
N PRO A 152 -7.73 -14.36 1.06
CA PRO A 152 -7.57 -15.56 1.87
C PRO A 152 -7.53 -15.23 3.37
N GLY A 153 -7.66 -16.26 4.21
CA GLY A 153 -7.60 -16.15 5.68
C GLY A 153 -6.26 -15.64 6.22
N ASN A 154 -5.15 -15.80 5.48
CA ASN A 154 -3.84 -15.24 5.85
C ASN A 154 -3.62 -13.79 5.38
N SER A 155 -4.65 -13.09 4.94
CA SER A 155 -4.57 -11.70 4.49
C SER A 155 -4.71 -10.70 5.64
N TRP A 156 -4.16 -9.50 5.45
CA TRP A 156 -4.43 -8.36 6.33
C TRP A 156 -5.93 -8.06 6.50
N ALA A 157 -6.76 -8.36 5.49
CA ALA A 157 -8.20 -8.11 5.54
C ALA A 157 -8.89 -9.07 6.52
N ALA A 158 -8.53 -10.35 6.49
CA ALA A 158 -9.01 -11.35 7.44
C ALA A 158 -8.58 -11.00 8.87
N GLU A 159 -7.31 -10.63 9.09
CA GLU A 159 -6.82 -10.20 10.41
C GLU A 159 -7.56 -8.97 10.94
N MET A 160 -7.87 -8.00 10.07
CA MET A 160 -8.64 -6.81 10.44
C MET A 160 -10.08 -7.15 10.85
N VAL A 161 -10.71 -8.13 10.19
CA VAL A 161 -12.04 -8.63 10.58
C VAL A 161 -11.99 -9.26 11.97
N GLU A 162 -10.99 -10.10 12.24
CA GLU A 162 -10.81 -10.72 13.55
C GLU A 162 -10.57 -9.69 14.65
N LEU A 163 -9.68 -8.71 14.41
CA LEU A 163 -9.40 -7.62 15.34
C LEU A 163 -10.61 -6.74 15.63
N ALA A 164 -11.58 -6.68 14.71
CA ALA A 164 -12.87 -6.02 14.90
C ALA A 164 -13.94 -6.92 15.56
N GLY A 165 -13.61 -8.17 15.92
CA GLY A 165 -14.52 -9.13 16.57
C GLY A 165 -15.37 -9.97 15.60
N GLY A 166 -15.06 -9.94 14.30
CA GLY A 166 -15.76 -10.73 13.29
C GLY A 166 -15.32 -12.19 13.20
N ASP A 167 -16.01 -12.91 12.32
CA ASP A 167 -15.70 -14.26 11.86
C ASP A 167 -15.46 -14.20 10.34
N TYR A 168 -14.21 -14.32 9.89
CA TYR A 168 -13.90 -14.19 8.47
C TYR A 168 -14.32 -15.47 7.74
N LEU A 169 -15.13 -15.35 6.68
CA LEU A 169 -15.77 -16.52 6.07
C LEU A 169 -14.79 -17.55 5.48
N PHE A 170 -13.61 -17.10 5.06
CA PHE A 170 -12.59 -17.91 4.37
C PHE A 170 -11.30 -18.01 5.20
N ASP A 171 -11.42 -18.05 6.53
CA ASP A 171 -10.30 -18.18 7.47
C ASP A 171 -9.49 -19.48 7.26
N ASP A 172 -10.12 -20.51 6.72
CA ASP A 172 -9.53 -21.82 6.41
C ASP A 172 -8.74 -21.86 5.09
N ILE A 173 -8.82 -20.81 4.27
CA ILE A 173 -8.13 -20.74 2.97
C ILE A 173 -6.84 -19.95 3.11
N ARG A 174 -5.70 -20.59 2.81
CA ARG A 174 -4.41 -19.90 2.63
C ARG A 174 -4.18 -19.59 1.15
N GLY A 175 -3.72 -18.39 0.84
CA GLY A 175 -3.48 -17.95 -0.53
C GLY A 175 -2.56 -16.75 -0.68
N ALA A 176 -2.47 -16.29 -1.92
CA ALA A 176 -1.87 -15.01 -2.30
C ALA A 176 -2.98 -13.97 -2.51
N SER A 177 -2.67 -12.70 -2.26
CA SER A 177 -3.52 -11.56 -2.63
C SER A 177 -3.29 -11.18 -4.09
#